data_AF-A0A5N4WVV1-F1
#
_entry.id   AF-A0A5N4WVV1-F1
#
_cell.length_a   1.000
_cell.length_b   1.000
_cell.length_c   1.000
_cell.angle_alpha   90.00
_cell.angle_beta   90.00
_cell.angle_gamma   90.00
#
_symmetry.space_group_name_H-M   'P 1'
#
loop_
_entity.id
_entity.type
_entity.pdbx_description
1 polymer ?
#
loop_
_entity_poly.entity_id
_entity_poly.type
_entity_poly.pdbx_seq_one_letter_code
_entity_poly.pdbx_strand_id
1 'polypeptide(L)'
;MKIQTAYGEVHVLTNCPLLESTERLEFLTEVHESFEGSEERSALRDAPRQILSFKYVQMQKAMGDMFHMLYANLRKYWGIPLRQVKRSIPDIAEDDFIILDTSSTQADLKVGFAFIESREGVEVVEITEIGRYIIVQEEIRDPETNEVIQPLITEYQDGFRLSANITVTNAVMMPLRICIIDGDASINAGGFWSNASVVFRVIAEDLPEHDGDEPMQYLGDDLYFNPLRLDGDSLEMTLTQQQSIVDGSIGGFQQFTHHAKPRYMKPFKSVLKDWLEFHEYRRFLFRRMGRLKAFWMPLYEKHLHITNTGTVYNVLNTDTAYFLEADREHIAVKINDVWMAHAITAKTATTLTVSPALNVLVSDIQKVCYLGLHRFDADQIEFQFLGAGITQVTVPITELSS
;
A
#
# COMPACT_ATOMS: atom_id res chain seq x y z
N MET A 1 2.02 28.49 9.07
CA MET A 1 1.16 29.28 8.17
C MET A 1 -0.29 29.07 8.59
N LYS A 2 -1.21 30.00 8.30
CA LYS A 2 -2.65 29.79 8.49
C LYS A 2 -3.35 29.87 7.14
N ILE A 3 -4.31 28.99 6.92
CA ILE A 3 -5.17 29.01 5.73
C ILE A 3 -6.62 28.96 6.18
N GLN A 4 -7.52 29.50 5.35
CA GLN A 4 -8.95 29.35 5.56
C GLN A 4 -9.46 28.23 4.67
N THR A 5 -10.20 27.30 5.26
CA THR A 5 -10.80 26.15 4.55
C THR A 5 -12.30 26.09 4.82
N ALA A 6 -13.01 25.20 4.13
CA ALA A 6 -14.41 24.91 4.42
C ALA A 6 -14.65 24.45 5.88
N TYR A 7 -13.64 23.86 6.53
CA TYR A 7 -13.68 23.40 7.91
C TYR A 7 -13.31 24.49 8.94
N GLY A 8 -12.85 25.65 8.47
CA GLY A 8 -12.42 26.78 9.31
C GLY A 8 -10.93 27.12 9.13
N GLU A 9 -10.37 27.83 10.12
CA GLU A 9 -8.95 28.21 10.16
C GLU A 9 -8.09 26.96 10.42
N VAL A 10 -7.19 26.66 9.50
CA VAL A 10 -6.26 25.52 9.57
C VAL A 10 -4.82 26.02 9.74
N HIS A 11 -4.12 25.43 10.72
CA HIS A 11 -2.72 25.70 10.97
C HIS A 11 -1.83 24.74 10.19
N VAL A 12 -1.14 25.26 9.18
CA VAL A 12 -0.30 24.43 8.31
C VAL A 12 1.10 24.32 8.91
N LEU A 13 1.51 23.06 9.11
CA LEU A 13 2.81 22.69 9.63
C LEU A 13 3.78 22.51 8.45
N THR A 14 4.57 23.55 8.18
CA THR A 14 5.42 23.59 6.97
C THR A 14 6.66 22.70 7.06
N ASN A 15 7.12 22.37 8.26
CA ASN A 15 8.31 21.55 8.49
C ASN A 15 7.98 20.21 9.16
N CYS A 16 7.68 19.19 8.37
CA CYS A 16 7.40 17.84 8.86
C CYS A 16 8.67 16.97 8.82
N PRO A 17 9.16 16.47 9.97
CA PRO A 17 10.27 15.52 9.99
C PRO A 17 9.81 14.18 9.42
N LEU A 18 10.62 13.60 8.54
CA LEU A 18 10.36 12.29 7.94
C LEU A 18 11.07 11.14 8.66
N LEU A 19 12.07 11.43 9.49
CA LEU A 19 12.80 10.40 10.21
C LEU A 19 12.02 10.02 11.47
N GLU A 20 11.81 8.72 11.68
CA GLU A 20 11.01 8.16 12.79
C GLU A 20 9.53 8.56 12.78
N SER A 21 9.00 9.07 11.67
CA SER A 21 7.56 9.27 11.52
C SER A 21 6.88 7.98 11.07
N THR A 22 5.62 7.84 11.46
CA THR A 22 4.79 6.70 11.04
C THR A 22 3.45 7.16 10.50
N GLU A 23 2.91 6.40 9.57
CA GLU A 23 1.55 6.55 9.07
C GLU A 23 0.81 5.24 9.33
N ARG A 24 -0.31 5.29 10.05
CA ARG A 24 -1.15 4.13 10.33
C ARG A 24 -2.47 4.25 9.59
N LEU A 25 -2.81 3.20 8.84
CA LEU A 25 -4.13 3.01 8.24
C LEU A 25 -4.93 2.03 9.10
N GLU A 26 -6.13 2.43 9.51
CA GLU A 26 -7.02 1.61 10.33
C GLU A 26 -8.30 1.27 9.56
N PHE A 27 -8.34 0.05 9.03
CA PHE A 27 -9.55 -0.60 8.56
C PHE A 27 -10.39 -1.07 9.76
N LEU A 28 -11.58 -1.59 9.48
CA LEU A 28 -12.41 -2.20 10.50
C LEU A 28 -13.24 -3.31 9.89
N THR A 29 -12.87 -4.55 10.22
CA THR A 29 -13.52 -5.75 9.71
C THR A 29 -14.07 -6.57 10.85
N GLU A 30 -15.31 -7.00 10.74
CA GLU A 30 -15.88 -8.02 11.60
C GLU A 30 -15.62 -9.40 10.97
N VAL A 31 -15.13 -10.35 11.78
CA VAL A 31 -14.81 -11.71 11.33
C VAL A 31 -15.54 -12.70 12.25
N HIS A 32 -16.43 -13.49 11.67
CA HIS A 32 -17.08 -14.61 12.35
C HIS A 32 -16.45 -15.91 11.86
N GLU A 33 -15.83 -16.65 12.76
CA GLU A 33 -15.26 -17.95 12.47
C GLU A 33 -16.24 -19.06 12.85
N SER A 34 -16.50 -19.97 11.92
CA SER A 34 -17.30 -21.17 12.14
C SER A 34 -16.48 -22.25 12.84
N PHE A 35 -17.17 -23.28 13.34
CA PHE A 35 -16.52 -24.39 14.03
C PHE A 35 -15.48 -25.14 13.18
N GLU A 36 -15.69 -25.21 11.85
CA GLU A 36 -14.79 -25.91 10.93
C GLU A 36 -13.58 -25.06 10.50
N GLY A 37 -13.54 -23.79 10.93
CA GLY A 37 -12.51 -22.82 10.59
C GLY A 37 -12.83 -21.94 9.37
N SER A 38 -14.02 -22.07 8.77
CA SER A 38 -14.46 -21.14 7.72
C SER A 38 -14.81 -19.78 8.31
N GLU A 39 -14.62 -18.71 7.54
CA GLU A 39 -14.80 -17.33 8.02
C GLU A 39 -15.83 -16.57 7.18
N GLU A 40 -16.76 -15.89 7.85
CA GLU A 40 -17.62 -14.86 7.26
C GLU A 40 -17.11 -13.48 7.71
N ARG A 41 -17.07 -12.52 6.78
CA ARG A 41 -16.45 -11.21 7.02
C ARG A 41 -17.28 -10.06 6.47
N SER A 42 -17.31 -8.98 7.22
CA SER A 42 -18.04 -7.76 6.88
C SER A 42 -17.18 -6.53 7.15
N ALA A 43 -17.12 -5.59 6.19
CA ALA A 43 -16.49 -4.30 6.41
C ALA A 43 -17.43 -3.38 7.20
N LEU A 44 -16.90 -2.75 8.24
CA LEU A 44 -17.62 -1.77 9.06
C LEU A 44 -17.25 -0.32 8.71
N ARG A 45 -16.31 -0.14 7.78
CA ARG A 45 -15.87 1.17 7.27
C ARG A 45 -15.66 1.09 5.76
N ASP A 46 -16.07 2.15 5.07
CA ASP A 46 -15.84 2.29 3.63
C ASP A 46 -14.40 2.73 3.32
N ALA A 47 -13.84 3.61 4.16
CA ALA A 47 -12.46 4.10 4.04
C ALA A 47 -11.66 3.88 5.35
N PRO A 48 -10.36 3.57 5.29
CA PRO A 48 -9.53 3.45 6.47
C PRO A 48 -9.30 4.81 7.12
N ARG A 49 -9.23 4.84 8.45
CA ARG A 49 -8.77 6.04 9.16
C ARG A 49 -7.27 6.18 9.00
N GLN A 50 -6.80 7.40 8.72
CA GLN A 50 -5.39 7.72 8.61
C GLN A 50 -4.91 8.44 9.87
N ILE A 51 -3.86 7.93 10.49
CA ILE A 51 -3.21 8.51 11.67
C ILE A 51 -1.75 8.75 11.33
N LEU A 52 -1.27 9.96 11.57
CA LEU A 52 0.10 10.37 11.29
C LEU A 52 0.81 10.67 12.61
N SER A 53 1.90 9.97 12.89
CA SER A 53 2.71 10.18 14.09
C SER A 53 4.04 10.81 13.70
N PHE A 54 4.36 11.94 14.32
CA PHE A 54 5.61 12.64 14.08
C PHE A 54 6.38 12.87 15.36
N LYS A 55 7.69 12.68 15.27
CA LYS A 55 8.66 13.07 16.30
C LYS A 55 9.49 14.23 15.79
N TYR A 56 9.44 15.34 16.52
CA TYR A 56 10.18 16.56 16.20
C TYR A 56 11.36 16.71 17.13
N VAL A 57 12.55 16.78 16.57
CA VAL A 57 13.74 17.26 17.29
C VAL A 57 13.85 18.76 17.08
N GLN A 58 13.88 19.52 18.17
CA GLN A 58 13.97 20.97 18.15
C GLN A 58 15.16 21.43 18.97
N MET A 59 15.74 22.56 18.54
CA MET A 59 16.87 23.19 19.22
C MET A 59 16.63 24.68 19.38
N GLN A 60 17.10 25.24 20.49
CA GLN A 60 17.13 26.69 20.75
C GLN A 60 15.78 27.38 20.50
N LYS A 61 15.72 28.33 19.55
CA LYS A 61 14.52 29.12 19.23
C LYS A 61 13.33 28.24 18.84
N ALA A 62 13.56 27.17 18.08
CA ALA A 62 12.50 26.29 17.60
C ALA A 62 11.73 25.61 18.74
N MET A 63 12.34 25.46 19.92
CA MET A 63 11.67 24.92 21.11
C MET A 63 10.57 25.87 21.60
N GLY A 64 10.91 27.16 21.70
CA GLY A 64 9.96 28.20 22.10
C GLY A 64 8.85 28.36 21.07
N ASP A 65 9.19 28.36 19.79
CA ASP A 65 8.22 28.49 18.70
C ASP A 65 7.23 27.31 18.70
N MET A 66 7.70 26.07 18.84
CA MET A 66 6.83 24.89 18.92
C MET A 66 5.91 24.94 20.15
N PHE A 67 6.45 25.29 21.33
CA PHE A 67 5.65 25.36 22.55
C PHE A 67 4.48 26.33 22.39
N HIS A 68 4.73 27.56 21.92
CA HIS A 68 3.66 28.54 21.72
C HIS A 68 2.71 28.12 20.60
N MET A 69 3.22 27.48 19.54
CA MET A 69 2.41 26.97 18.43
C MET A 69 1.43 25.88 18.90
N LEU A 70 1.90 24.92 19.71
CA LEU A 70 1.07 23.86 20.29
C LEU A 70 0.11 24.44 21.34
N TYR A 71 0.60 25.29 22.26
CA TYR A 71 -0.22 25.86 23.32
C TYR A 71 -1.41 26.67 22.78
N ALA A 72 -1.20 27.46 21.73
CA ALA A 72 -2.25 28.26 21.13
C ALA A 72 -3.24 27.47 20.26
N ASN A 73 -2.82 26.31 19.72
CA ASN A 73 -3.55 25.64 18.63
C ASN A 73 -3.80 24.14 18.86
N LEU A 74 -3.60 23.63 20.08
CA LEU A 74 -3.66 22.19 20.39
C LEU A 74 -4.95 21.49 19.90
N ARG A 75 -6.09 22.18 20.00
CA ARG A 75 -7.42 21.64 19.64
C ARG A 75 -8.00 22.27 18.36
N LYS A 76 -7.19 23.00 17.60
CA LYS A 76 -7.59 23.53 16.29
C LYS A 76 -7.28 22.53 15.18
N TYR A 77 -7.71 22.87 13.96
CA TYR A 77 -7.36 22.10 12.77
C TYR A 77 -5.92 22.35 12.34
N TRP A 78 -5.29 21.30 11.84
CA TRP A 78 -3.91 21.28 11.37
C TRP A 78 -3.86 20.82 9.93
N GLY A 79 -3.04 21.47 9.12
CA GLY A 79 -2.73 21.04 7.76
C GLY A 79 -1.37 20.37 7.77
N ILE A 80 -1.33 19.08 7.50
CA ILE A 80 -0.10 18.29 7.48
C ILE A 80 0.26 17.92 6.03
N PRO A 81 1.35 18.47 5.47
CA PRO A 81 1.83 18.07 4.16
C PRO A 81 2.48 16.68 4.23
N LEU A 82 2.01 15.76 3.39
CA LEU A 82 2.55 14.41 3.29
C LEU A 82 3.82 14.40 2.43
N ARG A 83 4.95 14.75 3.04
CA ARG A 83 6.27 14.81 2.38
C ARG A 83 6.71 13.48 1.75
N GLN A 84 6.17 12.35 2.21
CA GLN A 84 6.42 11.03 1.65
C GLN A 84 5.83 10.84 0.25
N VAL A 85 4.78 11.60 -0.10
CA VAL A 85 4.09 11.53 -1.41
C VAL A 85 4.47 12.73 -2.29
N LYS A 86 5.65 13.32 -2.10
CA LYS A 86 6.07 14.50 -2.85
C LYS A 86 6.24 14.21 -4.34
N ARG A 87 5.77 15.14 -5.19
CA ARG A 87 5.87 15.07 -6.65
C ARG A 87 6.51 16.32 -7.21
N SER A 88 7.50 16.15 -8.07
CA SER A 88 8.02 17.27 -8.86
C SER A 88 6.98 17.70 -9.87
N ILE A 89 6.75 19.00 -9.95
CA ILE A 89 5.85 19.63 -10.93
C ILE A 89 6.68 20.49 -11.89
N PRO A 90 6.23 20.68 -13.13
CA PRO A 90 6.91 21.57 -14.08
C PRO A 90 6.92 23.02 -13.57
N ASP A 91 7.80 23.83 -14.16
CA ASP A 91 7.78 25.28 -13.93
C ASP A 91 6.50 25.88 -14.52
N ILE A 92 5.82 26.71 -13.75
CA ILE A 92 4.54 27.32 -14.11
C ILE A 92 4.65 28.84 -13.96
N ALA A 93 4.14 29.57 -14.95
CA ALA A 93 4.13 31.03 -14.95
C ALA A 93 2.69 31.56 -15.10
N GLU A 94 2.13 32.04 -13.99
CA GLU A 94 0.78 32.58 -13.87
C GLU A 94 -0.33 31.67 -14.48
N ASP A 95 -0.29 30.37 -14.20
CA ASP A 95 -1.27 29.41 -14.70
C ASP A 95 -2.01 28.69 -13.57
N ASP A 96 -3.23 28.21 -13.84
CA ASP A 96 -4.07 27.45 -12.90
C ASP A 96 -3.99 25.92 -13.13
N PHE A 97 -3.21 25.47 -14.11
CA PHE A 97 -3.12 24.05 -14.48
C PHE A 97 -1.73 23.45 -14.20
N ILE A 98 -1.72 22.33 -13.46
CA ILE A 98 -0.52 21.53 -13.20
C ILE A 98 -0.58 20.27 -14.05
N ILE A 99 0.36 20.15 -14.99
CA ILE A 99 0.56 18.93 -15.78
C ILE A 99 1.22 17.88 -14.90
N LEU A 100 0.51 16.80 -14.59
CA LEU A 100 0.99 15.68 -13.79
C LEU A 100 0.15 14.43 -14.08
N ASP A 101 0.79 13.27 -14.12
CA ASP A 101 0.08 11.99 -14.27
C ASP A 101 -0.87 11.76 -13.09
N THR A 102 -2.18 11.83 -13.39
CA THR A 102 -3.26 11.69 -12.42
C THR A 102 -3.50 10.22 -12.06
N SER A 103 -3.22 9.29 -12.97
CA SER A 103 -3.48 7.86 -12.77
C SER A 103 -2.74 7.34 -11.53
N SER A 104 -1.51 7.80 -11.33
CA SER A 104 -0.66 7.41 -10.21
C SER A 104 -0.90 8.28 -8.96
N THR A 105 -1.43 9.49 -9.09
CA THR A 105 -1.45 10.46 -7.98
C THR A 105 -2.82 10.74 -7.35
N GLN A 106 -3.92 10.37 -8.02
CA GLN A 106 -5.29 10.72 -7.62
C GLN A 106 -5.72 10.22 -6.22
N ALA A 107 -5.20 9.09 -5.75
CA ALA A 107 -5.57 8.57 -4.42
C ALA A 107 -5.08 9.46 -3.26
N ASP A 108 -3.93 10.11 -3.47
CA ASP A 108 -3.32 10.95 -2.46
C ASP A 108 -3.60 12.44 -2.75
N LEU A 109 -3.45 12.89 -4.00
CA LEU A 109 -3.82 14.22 -4.48
C LEU A 109 -5.24 14.19 -5.03
N LYS A 110 -6.22 14.49 -4.16
CA LYS A 110 -7.64 14.60 -4.51
C LYS A 110 -8.08 16.06 -4.60
N VAL A 111 -9.30 16.29 -5.11
CA VAL A 111 -9.98 17.60 -4.98
C VAL A 111 -9.97 17.99 -3.50
N GLY A 112 -9.37 19.13 -3.18
CA GLY A 112 -8.99 19.48 -1.81
C GLY A 112 -7.69 20.28 -1.78
N PHE A 113 -6.92 20.21 -0.69
CA PHE A 113 -5.73 21.04 -0.53
C PHE A 113 -4.43 20.31 -0.87
N ALA A 114 -3.51 21.05 -1.50
CA ALA A 114 -2.14 20.63 -1.72
C ALA A 114 -1.16 21.69 -1.22
N PHE A 115 0.03 21.24 -0.84
CA PHE A 115 1.13 22.07 -0.39
C PHE A 115 2.20 22.10 -1.47
N ILE A 116 2.59 23.29 -1.92
CA ILE A 116 3.65 23.49 -2.89
C ILE A 116 4.86 24.11 -2.20
N GLU A 117 6.02 23.51 -2.42
CA GLU A 117 7.32 24.03 -2.02
C GLU A 117 8.13 24.31 -3.30
N SER A 118 8.44 25.57 -3.55
CA SER A 118 9.17 26.04 -4.72
C SER A 118 10.34 26.94 -4.32
N ARG A 119 11.07 27.46 -5.31
CA ARG A 119 12.12 28.45 -5.07
C ARG A 119 11.58 29.78 -4.57
N GLU A 120 10.36 30.14 -4.95
CA GLU A 120 9.66 31.37 -4.58
C GLU A 120 9.15 31.33 -3.13
N GLY A 121 8.94 30.12 -2.60
CA GLY A 121 8.55 29.92 -1.21
C GLY A 121 7.67 28.69 -1.03
N VAL A 122 6.84 28.75 0.01
CA VAL A 122 5.84 27.73 0.29
C VAL A 122 4.45 28.34 0.17
N GLU A 123 3.56 27.64 -0.51
CA GLU A 123 2.16 28.03 -0.68
C GLU A 123 1.22 26.84 -0.53
N VAL A 124 -0.03 27.13 -0.19
CA VAL A 124 -1.10 26.12 -0.15
C VAL A 124 -2.07 26.47 -1.25
N VAL A 125 -2.37 25.48 -2.08
CA VAL A 125 -3.29 25.59 -3.21
C VAL A 125 -4.48 24.66 -2.99
N GLU A 126 -5.62 25.03 -3.56
CA GLU A 126 -6.81 24.18 -3.58
C GLU A 126 -6.98 23.62 -4.99
N ILE A 127 -6.99 22.29 -5.10
CA ILE A 127 -7.29 21.53 -6.30
C ILE A 127 -8.81 21.48 -6.43
N THR A 128 -9.33 22.04 -7.53
CA THR A 128 -10.76 22.10 -7.83
C THR A 128 -11.21 20.95 -8.72
N GLU A 129 -10.35 20.51 -9.64
CA GLU A 129 -10.67 19.48 -10.63
C GLU A 129 -9.46 18.61 -10.95
N ILE A 130 -9.71 17.33 -11.17
CA ILE A 130 -8.73 16.33 -11.63
C ILE A 130 -9.26 15.77 -12.94
N GLY A 131 -8.47 15.83 -13.99
CA GLY A 131 -8.97 15.39 -15.28
C GLY A 131 -7.95 15.32 -16.39
N ARG A 132 -8.43 14.81 -17.51
CA ARG A 132 -7.74 14.76 -18.80
C ARG A 132 -8.26 15.90 -19.65
N TYR A 133 -7.41 16.89 -19.90
CA TYR A 133 -7.75 18.07 -20.67
C TYR A 133 -7.30 17.91 -22.11
N ILE A 134 -8.14 18.39 -23.03
CA ILE A 134 -7.85 18.39 -24.45
C ILE A 134 -7.31 19.76 -24.80
N ILE A 135 -6.05 19.81 -25.22
CA ILE A 135 -5.48 21.00 -25.84
C ILE A 135 -5.77 20.87 -27.34
N VAL A 136 -6.70 21.69 -27.83
CA VAL A 136 -7.00 21.81 -29.27
C VAL A 136 -6.27 23.03 -29.79
N GLN A 137 -5.27 22.79 -30.64
CA GLN A 137 -4.61 23.86 -31.37
C GLN A 137 -5.35 24.12 -32.68
N GLU A 138 -5.98 25.29 -32.82
CA GLU A 138 -6.74 25.63 -34.02
C GLU A 138 -5.86 25.68 -35.27
N GLU A 139 -6.40 25.22 -36.39
CA GLU A 139 -5.72 25.24 -37.68
C GLU A 139 -5.61 26.68 -38.20
N ILE A 140 -4.38 27.17 -38.35
CA ILE A 140 -4.12 28.49 -38.95
C ILE A 140 -3.77 28.28 -40.42
N ARG A 141 -4.61 28.83 -41.31
CA ARG A 141 -4.38 28.89 -42.76
C ARG A 141 -3.89 30.27 -43.17
N ASP A 142 -2.98 30.29 -44.13
CA ASP A 142 -2.60 31.53 -44.79
C ASP A 142 -3.83 32.14 -45.50
N PRO A 143 -4.19 33.41 -45.23
CA PRO A 143 -5.35 34.04 -45.84
C PRO A 143 -5.22 34.26 -47.35
N GLU A 144 -4.01 34.25 -47.93
CA GLU A 144 -3.80 34.51 -49.36
C GLU A 144 -3.55 33.22 -50.18
N THR A 145 -2.88 32.22 -49.60
CA THR A 145 -2.51 30.97 -50.32
C THR A 145 -3.35 29.76 -49.92
N ASN A 146 -4.13 29.86 -48.84
CA ASN A 146 -4.95 28.78 -48.28
C ASN A 146 -4.16 27.53 -47.87
N GLU A 147 -2.83 27.66 -47.75
CA GLU A 147 -1.93 26.63 -47.25
C GLU A 147 -2.01 26.54 -45.72
N VAL A 148 -1.87 25.32 -45.19
CA VAL A 148 -1.87 25.08 -43.75
C VAL A 148 -0.51 25.50 -43.19
N ILE A 149 -0.48 26.62 -42.49
CA ILE A 149 0.74 27.12 -41.80
C ILE A 149 0.93 26.34 -40.49
N GLN A 150 -0.17 25.98 -39.83
CA GLN A 150 -0.16 25.24 -38.59
C GLN A 150 -1.28 24.18 -38.57
N PRO A 151 -0.94 22.88 -38.43
CA PRO A 151 -1.93 21.81 -38.44
C PRO A 151 -2.73 21.76 -37.12
N LEU A 152 -3.98 21.26 -37.20
CA LEU A 152 -4.79 20.92 -36.04
C LEU A 152 -4.11 19.79 -35.25
N ILE A 153 -3.66 20.09 -34.03
CA ILE A 153 -3.12 19.10 -33.10
C ILE A 153 -4.08 19.00 -31.91
N THR A 154 -4.50 17.77 -31.63
CA THR A 154 -5.23 17.43 -30.40
C THR A 154 -4.29 16.66 -29.49
N GLU A 155 -3.88 17.28 -28.40
CA GLU A 155 -3.06 16.63 -27.37
C GLU A 155 -3.92 16.42 -26.11
N TYR A 156 -3.76 15.25 -25.48
CA TYR A 156 -4.40 14.96 -24.21
C TYR A 156 -3.36 15.10 -23.11
N GLN A 157 -3.63 15.98 -22.14
CA GLN A 157 -2.77 16.17 -20.98
C GLN A 157 -3.57 15.91 -19.71
N ASP A 158 -3.02 15.04 -18.86
CA ASP A 158 -3.56 14.79 -17.53
C ASP A 158 -2.99 15.81 -16.55
N GLY A 159 -3.82 16.28 -15.63
CA GLY A 159 -3.37 17.24 -14.65
C GLY A 159 -4.42 17.65 -13.63
N PHE A 160 -4.02 18.65 -12.85
CA PHE A 160 -4.77 19.20 -11.73
C PHE A 160 -5.08 20.65 -12.01
N ARG A 161 -6.34 21.04 -11.83
CA ARG A 161 -6.74 22.44 -11.89
C ARG A 161 -6.81 23.03 -10.50
N LEU A 162 -6.27 24.23 -10.34
CA LEU A 162 -6.22 24.98 -9.11
C LEU A 162 -7.33 26.03 -9.04
N SER A 163 -7.64 26.50 -7.84
CA SER A 163 -8.58 27.60 -7.63
C SER A 163 -8.02 28.98 -7.98
N ALA A 164 -6.69 29.10 -8.10
CA ALA A 164 -5.99 30.33 -8.41
C ALA A 164 -4.70 30.05 -9.18
N ASN A 165 -4.29 31.03 -10.00
CA ASN A 165 -3.05 30.95 -10.75
C ASN A 165 -1.83 30.99 -9.82
N ILE A 166 -0.81 30.22 -10.16
CA ILE A 166 0.45 30.15 -9.43
C ILE A 166 1.64 30.47 -10.32
N THR A 167 2.74 30.91 -9.71
CA THR A 167 4.02 31.07 -10.38
C THR A 167 5.09 30.38 -9.56
N VAL A 168 5.61 29.27 -10.08
CA VAL A 168 6.52 28.40 -9.33
C VAL A 168 7.63 27.88 -10.22
N THR A 169 8.86 27.85 -9.68
CA THR A 169 10.01 27.24 -10.33
C THR A 169 10.66 26.17 -9.44
N ASN A 170 11.08 25.07 -10.06
CA ASN A 170 11.66 23.88 -9.40
C ASN A 170 10.82 23.43 -8.19
N ALA A 171 9.53 23.25 -8.45
CA ALA A 171 8.55 23.06 -7.39
C ALA A 171 8.20 21.59 -7.15
N VAL A 172 7.81 21.31 -5.92
CA VAL A 172 7.25 20.02 -5.51
C VAL A 172 5.87 20.22 -4.90
N MET A 173 4.95 19.37 -5.31
CA MET A 173 3.58 19.29 -4.82
C MET A 173 3.43 18.11 -3.86
N MET A 174 2.71 18.32 -2.76
CA MET A 174 2.44 17.30 -1.75
C MET A 174 0.98 17.37 -1.33
N PRO A 175 0.34 16.24 -1.00
CA PRO A 175 -1.00 16.28 -0.46
C PRO A 175 -1.00 16.95 0.92
N LEU A 176 -1.93 17.87 1.14
CA LEU A 176 -2.17 18.45 2.45
C LEU A 176 -3.36 17.72 3.08
N ARG A 177 -3.16 17.14 4.27
CA ARG A 177 -4.24 16.51 5.03
C ARG A 177 -4.70 17.43 6.15
N ILE A 178 -6.00 17.63 6.25
CA ILE A 178 -6.58 18.33 7.39
C ILE A 178 -6.76 17.32 8.53
N CYS A 179 -6.21 17.67 9.68
CA CYS A 179 -6.08 16.80 10.83
C CYS A 179 -6.49 17.53 12.11
N ILE A 180 -6.75 16.73 13.14
CA ILE A 180 -6.75 17.17 14.54
C ILE A 180 -5.63 16.47 15.29
N ILE A 181 -5.13 17.08 16.38
CA ILE A 181 -4.23 16.38 17.29
C ILE A 181 -5.04 15.36 18.09
N ASP A 182 -4.65 14.10 17.98
CA ASP A 182 -5.26 12.98 18.69
C ASP A 182 -4.55 12.77 20.03
N GLY A 183 -5.32 12.80 21.12
CA GLY A 183 -4.76 12.76 22.47
C GLY A 183 -3.94 14.01 22.83
N ASP A 184 -2.77 13.82 23.42
CA ASP A 184 -1.93 14.92 23.92
C ASP A 184 -0.59 14.98 23.18
N ALA A 185 -0.07 16.20 23.00
CA ALA A 185 1.30 16.40 22.52
C ALA A 185 2.27 16.24 23.72
N SER A 186 3.22 15.33 23.60
CA SER A 186 4.26 15.15 24.62
C SER A 186 5.53 15.86 24.22
N ILE A 187 6.18 16.54 25.17
CA ILE A 187 7.43 17.26 24.95
C ILE A 187 8.44 16.82 26.01
N ASN A 188 9.53 16.20 25.58
CA ASN A 188 10.67 15.90 26.42
C ASN A 188 11.76 16.94 26.13
N ALA A 189 12.08 17.78 27.10
CA ALA A 189 13.05 18.87 26.92
C ALA A 189 14.28 18.67 27.80
N GLY A 190 15.46 18.78 27.19
CA GLY A 190 16.71 19.09 27.87
C GLY A 190 16.98 20.60 27.83
N GLY A 191 18.11 21.03 28.42
CA GLY A 191 18.45 22.47 28.45
C GLY A 191 18.70 23.11 27.08
N PHE A 192 19.01 22.33 26.04
CA PHE A 192 19.38 22.83 24.70
C PHE A 192 18.53 22.24 23.56
N TRP A 193 17.83 21.14 23.80
CA TRP A 193 17.06 20.41 22.79
C TRP A 193 15.73 19.92 23.37
N SER A 194 14.73 19.71 22.52
CA SER A 194 13.50 19.00 22.89
C SER A 194 13.04 18.03 21.81
N ASN A 195 12.46 16.92 22.24
CA ASN A 195 11.75 15.98 21.40
C ASN A 195 10.24 16.11 21.66
N ALA A 196 9.50 16.61 20.68
CA ALA A 196 8.04 16.67 20.74
C ALA A 196 7.44 15.53 19.92
N SER A 197 6.56 14.73 20.52
CA SER A 197 5.79 13.69 19.82
C SER A 197 4.35 14.15 19.69
N VAL A 198 3.86 14.21 18.45
CA VAL A 198 2.50 14.65 18.13
C VAL A 198 1.85 13.64 17.20
N VAL A 199 0.64 13.22 17.55
CA VAL A 199 -0.18 12.30 16.76
C VAL A 199 -1.32 13.09 16.15
N PHE A 200 -1.51 12.96 14.84
CA PHE A 200 -2.56 13.61 14.08
C PHE A 200 -3.53 12.56 13.55
N ARG A 201 -4.82 12.83 13.69
CA ARG A 201 -5.88 12.04 13.06
C ARG A 201 -6.49 12.86 11.93
N VAL A 202 -6.49 12.29 10.73
CA VAL A 202 -7.05 12.92 9.53
C VAL A 202 -8.58 12.91 9.63
N ILE A 203 -9.22 14.00 9.20
CA ILE A 203 -10.69 14.11 9.16
C ILE A 203 -11.29 13.16 8.10
N ALA A 204 -12.55 12.77 8.28
CA ALA A 204 -13.19 11.75 7.46
C ALA A 204 -13.21 12.12 5.96
N GLU A 205 -13.52 13.38 5.69
CA GLU A 205 -13.63 13.93 4.33
C GLU A 205 -12.29 13.96 3.61
N ASP A 206 -11.17 13.95 4.33
CA ASP A 206 -9.80 13.96 3.80
C ASP A 206 -9.14 12.58 3.81
N LEU A 207 -9.88 11.52 4.17
CA LEU A 207 -9.34 10.16 4.17
C LEU A 207 -8.91 9.74 2.76
N PRO A 208 -7.84 8.93 2.67
CA PRO A 208 -7.43 8.35 1.41
C PRO A 208 -8.43 7.26 0.98
N GLU A 209 -8.86 7.34 -0.26
CA GLU A 209 -9.71 6.34 -0.92
C GLU A 209 -9.08 5.97 -2.25
N HIS A 210 -9.31 4.74 -2.71
CA HIS A 210 -8.74 4.30 -3.96
C HIS A 210 -9.69 3.37 -4.72
N ASP A 211 -10.17 3.86 -5.85
CA ASP A 211 -10.70 3.05 -6.95
C ASP A 211 -9.56 2.86 -7.96
N GLY A 212 -8.88 1.73 -7.87
CA GLY A 212 -7.73 1.41 -8.72
C GLY A 212 -8.04 0.32 -9.73
N ASP A 213 -7.18 0.22 -10.75
CA ASP A 213 -7.20 -0.88 -11.72
C ASP A 213 -7.20 -2.24 -11.03
N GLU A 214 -8.02 -3.16 -11.56
CA GLU A 214 -8.07 -4.55 -11.11
C GLU A 214 -6.76 -5.25 -11.48
N PRO A 215 -6.00 -5.78 -10.51
CA PRO A 215 -4.77 -6.50 -10.80
C PRO A 215 -5.08 -7.85 -11.44
N MET A 216 -4.03 -8.58 -11.84
CA MET A 216 -4.17 -9.97 -12.28
C MET A 216 -4.88 -10.80 -11.20
N GLN A 217 -5.91 -11.55 -11.61
CA GLN A 217 -6.69 -12.41 -10.71
C GLN A 217 -6.45 -13.89 -11.00
N TYR A 218 -6.59 -14.70 -9.95
CA TYR A 218 -6.62 -16.15 -10.02
C TYR A 218 -7.80 -16.64 -9.18
N LEU A 219 -8.70 -17.43 -9.77
CA LEU A 219 -9.94 -17.90 -9.14
C LEU A 219 -10.82 -16.77 -8.53
N GLY A 220 -10.76 -15.56 -9.09
CA GLY A 220 -11.55 -14.41 -8.66
C GLY A 220 -10.90 -13.54 -7.56
N ASP A 221 -9.73 -13.93 -7.05
CA ASP A 221 -8.96 -13.14 -6.07
C ASP A 221 -7.66 -12.59 -6.69
N ASP A 222 -7.20 -11.45 -6.17
CA ASP A 222 -5.96 -10.79 -6.61
C ASP A 222 -4.75 -11.72 -6.46
N LEU A 223 -3.86 -11.73 -7.45
CA LEU A 223 -2.60 -12.46 -7.44
C LEU A 223 -1.45 -11.49 -7.15
N TYR A 224 -0.67 -11.79 -6.12
CA TYR A 224 0.35 -10.88 -5.61
C TYR A 224 1.71 -11.57 -5.45
N PHE A 225 2.69 -11.10 -6.23
CA PHE A 225 3.99 -11.74 -6.41
C PHE A 225 5.18 -10.98 -5.79
N ASN A 226 4.92 -9.98 -4.94
CA ASN A 226 6.03 -9.30 -4.27
C ASN A 226 6.70 -10.24 -3.27
N PRO A 227 8.03 -10.39 -3.35
CA PRO A 227 8.76 -11.35 -2.55
C PRO A 227 8.79 -10.95 -1.08
N LEU A 228 8.75 -11.95 -0.21
CA LEU A 228 8.97 -11.78 1.22
C LEU A 228 10.38 -11.25 1.47
N ARG A 229 10.50 -10.18 2.26
CA ARG A 229 11.78 -9.69 2.78
C ARG A 229 12.04 -10.29 4.15
N LEU A 230 13.27 -10.70 4.39
CA LEU A 230 13.72 -11.21 5.68
C LEU A 230 13.78 -10.08 6.71
N ASP A 231 13.57 -10.44 7.98
CA ASP A 231 13.82 -9.56 9.12
C ASP A 231 14.99 -10.12 9.93
N GLY A 232 16.17 -9.54 9.76
CA GLY A 232 17.41 -10.16 10.22
C GLY A 232 17.77 -11.39 9.38
N ASP A 233 18.08 -12.50 10.05
CA ASP A 233 18.65 -13.70 9.40
C ASP A 233 17.59 -14.72 8.94
N SER A 234 16.36 -14.65 9.45
CA SER A 234 15.31 -15.63 9.16
C SER A 234 13.92 -15.02 9.14
N LEU A 235 12.95 -15.75 8.59
CA LEU A 235 11.54 -15.40 8.62
C LEU A 235 10.82 -16.40 9.53
N GLU A 236 10.19 -15.92 10.59
CA GLU A 236 9.38 -16.79 11.46
C GLU A 236 8.08 -17.16 10.77
N MET A 237 7.76 -18.45 10.78
CA MET A 237 6.58 -19.03 10.15
C MET A 237 5.93 -19.97 11.14
N THR A 238 4.62 -19.85 11.32
CA THR A 238 3.89 -20.64 12.30
C THR A 238 2.79 -21.43 11.62
N LEU A 239 2.76 -22.73 11.86
CA LEU A 239 1.61 -23.58 11.54
C LEU A 239 0.81 -23.78 12.83
N THR A 240 -0.44 -23.33 12.82
CA THR A 240 -1.33 -23.47 13.97
C THR A 240 -2.58 -24.22 13.59
N GLN A 241 -3.03 -25.09 14.48
CA GLN A 241 -4.30 -25.77 14.35
C GLN A 241 -4.93 -25.79 15.73
N GLN A 242 -6.21 -25.46 15.84
CA GLN A 242 -6.89 -25.47 17.13
C GLN A 242 -6.82 -26.87 17.72
N GLN A 243 -6.32 -26.98 18.94
CA GLN A 243 -6.22 -28.25 19.66
C GLN A 243 -6.93 -28.11 21.01
N SER A 244 -7.84 -29.04 21.28
CA SER A 244 -8.47 -29.20 22.59
C SER A 244 -8.00 -30.51 23.20
N ILE A 245 -7.36 -30.42 24.36
CA ILE A 245 -6.85 -31.58 25.10
C ILE A 245 -7.79 -31.81 26.28
N VAL A 246 -8.32 -33.03 26.37
CA VAL A 246 -9.09 -33.51 27.51
C VAL A 246 -8.20 -34.46 28.30
N ASP A 247 -7.76 -34.01 29.47
CA ASP A 247 -6.92 -34.79 30.38
C ASP A 247 -7.58 -34.87 31.76
N GLY A 248 -7.86 -36.10 32.20
CA GLY A 248 -8.42 -36.39 33.52
C GLY A 248 -7.36 -36.53 34.62
N SER A 249 -6.07 -36.30 34.33
CA SER A 249 -4.91 -36.48 35.22
C SER A 249 -4.68 -37.91 35.74
N ILE A 250 -5.55 -38.86 35.37
CA ILE A 250 -5.45 -40.28 35.66
C ILE A 250 -5.69 -41.03 34.34
N GLY A 251 -4.68 -41.73 33.83
CA GLY A 251 -4.76 -42.47 32.57
C GLY A 251 -4.15 -41.70 31.39
N GLY A 252 -4.67 -41.95 30.18
CA GLY A 252 -4.24 -41.26 28.96
C GLY A 252 -5.05 -39.99 28.70
N PHE A 253 -4.53 -39.12 27.82
CA PHE A 253 -5.23 -37.92 27.35
C PHE A 253 -5.85 -38.14 25.97
N GLN A 254 -6.91 -37.38 25.66
CA GLN A 254 -7.49 -37.31 24.32
C GLN A 254 -7.30 -35.92 23.74
N GLN A 255 -7.13 -35.84 22.42
CA GLN A 255 -7.04 -34.58 21.70
C GLN A 255 -8.08 -34.52 20.60
N PHE A 256 -8.62 -33.32 20.39
CA PHE A 256 -9.57 -33.00 19.33
C PHE A 256 -9.12 -31.74 18.61
N THR A 257 -9.37 -31.70 17.31
CA THR A 257 -9.21 -30.50 16.49
C THR A 257 -10.46 -30.31 15.65
N HIS A 258 -10.92 -29.07 15.55
CA HIS A 258 -12.10 -28.72 14.77
C HIS A 258 -11.73 -28.18 13.38
N HIS A 259 -10.52 -27.64 13.25
CA HIS A 259 -10.03 -27.11 11.99
C HIS A 259 -9.59 -28.27 11.10
N ALA A 260 -10.09 -28.34 9.87
CA ALA A 260 -9.73 -29.41 8.93
C ALA A 260 -8.26 -29.33 8.49
N LYS A 261 -7.73 -28.10 8.33
CA LYS A 261 -6.35 -27.83 7.88
C LYS A 261 -5.65 -26.87 8.87
N PRO A 262 -4.31 -26.98 9.04
CA PRO A 262 -3.57 -25.99 9.81
C PRO A 262 -3.53 -24.65 9.07
N ARG A 263 -3.57 -23.55 9.83
CA ARG A 263 -3.35 -22.19 9.33
C ARG A 263 -1.86 -21.90 9.29
N TYR A 264 -1.40 -21.35 8.18
CA TYR A 264 -0.02 -20.94 8.00
C TYR A 264 0.09 -19.43 8.14
N MET A 265 0.78 -18.98 9.17
CA MET A 265 0.97 -17.56 9.49
C MET A 265 2.41 -17.16 9.18
N LYS A 266 2.58 -15.99 8.57
CA LYS A 266 3.89 -15.39 8.33
C LYS A 266 3.82 -13.85 8.39
N PRO A 267 4.88 -13.17 8.85
CA PRO A 267 4.96 -11.72 8.74
C PRO A 267 5.25 -11.34 7.29
N PHE A 268 4.39 -10.52 6.71
CA PHE A 268 4.57 -9.95 5.39
C PHE A 268 5.29 -8.61 5.50
N LYS A 269 6.61 -8.66 5.40
CA LYS A 269 7.49 -7.49 5.41
C LYS A 269 7.78 -7.01 3.99
N SER A 270 7.51 -5.72 3.75
CA SER A 270 7.79 -5.02 2.49
C SER A 270 8.67 -3.80 2.76
N VAL A 271 9.71 -3.65 1.94
CA VAL A 271 10.57 -2.45 1.93
C VAL A 271 10.39 -1.79 0.57
N LEU A 272 9.88 -0.57 0.61
CA LEU A 272 9.45 0.24 -0.53
C LEU A 272 10.52 1.31 -0.72
N LYS A 273 11.20 1.29 -1.85
CA LYS A 273 12.38 2.13 -2.11
C LYS A 273 12.08 3.35 -2.98
N ASP A 274 10.92 3.36 -3.61
CA ASP A 274 10.47 4.46 -4.45
C ASP A 274 9.00 4.76 -4.17
N TRP A 275 8.59 5.96 -4.58
CA TRP A 275 7.23 6.41 -4.53
C TRP A 275 6.30 5.47 -5.31
N LEU A 276 6.73 4.94 -6.46
CA LEU A 276 5.89 4.06 -7.29
C LEU A 276 5.57 2.76 -6.54
N GLU A 277 6.60 2.12 -5.99
CA GLU A 277 6.42 0.93 -5.15
C GLU A 277 5.52 1.22 -3.94
N PHE A 278 5.71 2.38 -3.29
CA PHE A 278 4.90 2.78 -2.15
C PHE A 278 3.42 2.96 -2.52
N HIS A 279 3.16 3.60 -3.65
CA HIS A 279 1.81 3.83 -4.12
C HIS A 279 1.14 2.52 -4.55
N GLU A 280 1.81 1.68 -5.35
CA GLU A 280 1.32 0.34 -5.73
C GLU A 280 0.99 -0.52 -4.51
N TYR A 281 1.84 -0.49 -3.49
CA TYR A 281 1.61 -1.20 -2.24
C TYR A 281 0.37 -0.66 -1.50
N ARG A 282 0.20 0.66 -1.43
CA ARG A 282 -1.01 1.27 -0.87
C ARG A 282 -2.26 0.82 -1.61
N ARG A 283 -2.26 0.83 -2.95
CA ARG A 283 -3.40 0.33 -3.74
C ARG A 283 -3.76 -1.09 -3.37
N PHE A 284 -2.75 -1.95 -3.25
CA PHE A 284 -2.93 -3.32 -2.80
C PHE A 284 -3.59 -3.39 -1.41
N LEU A 285 -3.17 -2.57 -0.44
CA LEU A 285 -3.81 -2.51 0.88
C LEU A 285 -5.27 -2.04 0.81
N PHE A 286 -5.55 -0.96 0.08
CA PHE A 286 -6.91 -0.42 -0.06
C PHE A 286 -7.87 -1.44 -0.67
N ARG A 287 -7.44 -2.19 -1.68
CA ARG A 287 -8.26 -3.26 -2.28
C ARG A 287 -8.61 -4.36 -1.30
N ARG A 288 -7.72 -4.69 -0.35
CA ARG A 288 -7.96 -5.75 0.64
C ARG A 288 -8.84 -5.33 1.82
N MET A 289 -8.91 -4.02 2.08
CA MET A 289 -9.71 -3.44 3.18
C MET A 289 -9.42 -4.11 4.54
N GLY A 290 -8.13 -4.27 4.87
CA GLY A 290 -7.72 -4.96 6.09
C GLY A 290 -7.93 -6.47 6.01
N ARG A 291 -8.67 -7.05 6.95
CA ARG A 291 -8.94 -8.50 7.04
C ARG A 291 -10.00 -9.01 6.06
N LEU A 292 -10.65 -8.13 5.30
CA LEU A 292 -11.82 -8.46 4.49
C LEU A 292 -11.49 -9.41 3.33
N LYS A 293 -10.71 -8.97 2.35
CA LYS A 293 -10.49 -9.73 1.11
C LYS A 293 -9.20 -10.54 1.13
N ALA A 294 -9.24 -11.74 0.56
CA ALA A 294 -8.10 -12.63 0.44
C ALA A 294 -7.29 -12.36 -0.83
N PHE A 295 -6.07 -12.85 -0.94
CA PHE A 295 -5.24 -12.73 -2.13
C PHE A 295 -4.32 -13.94 -2.26
N TRP A 296 -4.02 -14.32 -3.49
CA TRP A 296 -3.10 -15.40 -3.78
C TRP A 296 -1.66 -14.91 -3.71
N MET A 297 -0.81 -15.62 -2.99
CA MET A 297 0.60 -15.32 -2.89
C MET A 297 1.42 -16.62 -2.90
N PRO A 298 2.56 -16.66 -3.61
CA PRO A 298 3.48 -17.77 -3.49
C PRO A 298 3.95 -17.91 -2.03
N LEU A 299 4.17 -19.15 -1.61
CA LEU A 299 4.76 -19.39 -0.31
C LEU A 299 6.23 -18.90 -0.28
N TYR A 300 6.93 -19.02 -1.41
CA TYR A 300 8.34 -18.69 -1.66
C TYR A 300 9.35 -19.67 -1.08
N GLU A 301 9.00 -20.58 -0.19
CA GLU A 301 9.91 -21.67 0.20
C GLU A 301 9.92 -22.77 -0.86
N LYS A 302 11.01 -23.53 -0.90
CA LYS A 302 11.14 -24.67 -1.81
C LYS A 302 10.46 -25.90 -1.20
N HIS A 303 9.13 -25.91 -1.26
CA HIS A 303 8.29 -27.01 -0.75
C HIS A 303 8.26 -28.23 -1.68
N LEU A 304 8.59 -28.06 -2.96
CA LEU A 304 8.58 -29.11 -3.96
C LEU A 304 9.95 -29.24 -4.62
N HIS A 305 10.47 -30.47 -4.68
CA HIS A 305 11.63 -30.81 -5.47
C HIS A 305 11.19 -31.43 -6.80
N ILE A 306 11.46 -30.74 -7.91
CA ILE A 306 11.04 -31.13 -9.25
C ILE A 306 12.16 -31.92 -9.94
N THR A 307 11.83 -33.10 -10.46
CA THR A 307 12.80 -34.07 -11.03
C THR A 307 12.60 -34.31 -12.54
N ASN A 308 11.74 -33.53 -13.20
CA ASN A 308 11.54 -33.61 -14.64
C ASN A 308 12.85 -33.41 -15.42
N THR A 309 12.89 -33.98 -16.63
CA THR A 309 13.93 -33.73 -17.64
C THR A 309 13.28 -33.33 -18.95
N GLY A 310 13.95 -32.49 -19.75
CA GLY A 310 13.45 -32.04 -21.05
C GLY A 310 12.32 -31.00 -20.95
N THR A 311 11.29 -31.15 -21.80
CA THR A 311 10.13 -30.25 -21.84
C THR A 311 9.03 -30.75 -20.88
N VAL A 312 8.53 -29.85 -20.05
CA VAL A 312 7.39 -30.07 -19.17
C VAL A 312 6.14 -29.51 -19.84
N TYR A 313 5.18 -30.39 -20.14
CA TYR A 313 3.86 -29.99 -20.61
C TYR A 313 2.96 -29.65 -19.41
N ASN A 314 2.26 -30.62 -18.86
CA ASN A 314 1.34 -30.45 -17.74
C ASN A 314 1.62 -31.39 -16.55
N VAL A 315 2.69 -32.18 -16.59
CA VAL A 315 3.04 -33.13 -15.53
C VAL A 315 4.39 -32.78 -14.92
N LEU A 316 4.40 -32.46 -13.63
CA LEU A 316 5.59 -32.30 -12.81
C LEU A 316 5.84 -33.58 -12.02
N ASN A 317 7.06 -34.12 -12.12
CA ASN A 317 7.56 -35.23 -11.31
C ASN A 317 8.24 -34.67 -10.07
N THR A 318 7.97 -35.29 -8.93
CA THR A 318 8.57 -34.91 -7.64
C THR A 318 8.89 -36.16 -6.81
N ASP A 319 9.95 -36.07 -6.01
CA ASP A 319 10.36 -37.05 -5.01
C ASP A 319 10.09 -36.56 -3.58
N THR A 320 9.37 -35.44 -3.43
CA THR A 320 9.05 -34.85 -2.13
C THR A 320 8.11 -35.77 -1.38
N ALA A 321 8.43 -36.13 -0.13
CA ALA A 321 7.55 -36.96 0.70
C ALA A 321 6.35 -36.15 1.25
N TYR A 322 5.26 -36.86 1.57
CA TYR A 322 4.05 -36.32 2.21
C TYR A 322 3.25 -35.27 1.43
N PHE A 323 3.60 -34.98 0.16
CA PHE A 323 2.88 -33.97 -0.62
C PHE A 323 1.45 -34.38 -1.01
N LEU A 324 1.19 -35.70 -1.09
CA LEU A 324 -0.13 -36.23 -1.36
C LEU A 324 -1.06 -36.01 -0.15
N GLU A 325 -0.55 -36.27 1.05
CA GLU A 325 -1.23 -36.12 2.33
C GLU A 325 -1.43 -34.65 2.72
N ALA A 326 -0.50 -33.78 2.33
CA ALA A 326 -0.62 -32.33 2.55
C ALA A 326 -1.79 -31.69 1.77
N ASP A 327 -2.28 -32.38 0.74
CA ASP A 327 -3.46 -32.04 -0.07
C ASP A 327 -3.57 -30.55 -0.48
N ARG A 328 -2.44 -29.95 -0.88
CA ARG A 328 -2.42 -28.58 -1.44
C ARG A 328 -2.77 -28.59 -2.92
N GLU A 329 -3.63 -27.68 -3.35
CA GLU A 329 -4.23 -27.71 -4.70
C GLU A 329 -3.64 -26.70 -5.68
N HIS A 330 -2.83 -25.74 -5.22
CA HIS A 330 -2.36 -24.65 -6.07
C HIS A 330 -0.85 -24.46 -5.96
N ILE A 331 -0.23 -24.15 -7.10
CA ILE A 331 1.20 -23.87 -7.19
C ILE A 331 1.45 -22.58 -7.98
N ALA A 332 2.57 -21.94 -7.65
CA ALA A 332 3.15 -20.85 -8.40
C ALA A 332 4.44 -21.36 -9.05
N VAL A 333 4.57 -21.13 -10.36
CA VAL A 333 5.77 -21.48 -11.12
C VAL A 333 6.41 -20.20 -11.66
N LYS A 334 7.69 -20.01 -11.37
CA LYS A 334 8.49 -18.90 -11.89
C LYS A 334 9.24 -19.36 -13.13
N ILE A 335 8.90 -18.79 -14.28
CA ILE A 335 9.45 -19.12 -15.60
C ILE A 335 10.00 -17.84 -16.22
N ASN A 336 11.28 -17.83 -16.59
CA ASN A 336 11.93 -16.66 -17.19
C ASN A 336 11.62 -15.34 -16.46
N ASP A 337 11.73 -15.34 -15.13
CA ASP A 337 11.41 -14.22 -14.25
C ASP A 337 9.94 -13.81 -14.11
N VAL A 338 9.02 -14.51 -14.77
CA VAL A 338 7.57 -14.29 -14.68
C VAL A 338 6.93 -15.38 -13.82
N TRP A 339 6.08 -14.97 -12.87
CA TRP A 339 5.30 -15.90 -12.07
C TRP A 339 3.97 -16.24 -12.74
N MET A 340 3.60 -17.52 -12.71
CA MET A 340 2.31 -18.02 -13.19
C MET A 340 1.66 -18.91 -12.13
N ALA A 341 0.34 -18.80 -12.00
CA ALA A 341 -0.46 -19.61 -11.09
C ALA A 341 -1.06 -20.82 -11.81
N HIS A 342 -1.04 -21.98 -11.15
CA HIS A 342 -1.58 -23.22 -11.70
C HIS A 342 -2.34 -24.01 -10.62
N ALA A 343 -3.46 -24.61 -11.03
CA ALA A 343 -4.21 -25.58 -10.25
C ALA A 343 -3.64 -26.98 -10.47
N ILE A 344 -3.57 -27.78 -9.41
CA ILE A 344 -3.22 -29.20 -9.45
C ILE A 344 -4.51 -29.98 -9.69
N THR A 345 -4.65 -30.55 -10.88
CA THR A 345 -5.86 -31.28 -11.28
C THR A 345 -5.79 -32.78 -10.94
N ALA A 346 -4.59 -33.32 -10.74
CA ALA A 346 -4.39 -34.70 -10.29
C ALA A 346 -3.04 -34.85 -9.58
N LYS A 347 -3.00 -35.74 -8.58
CA LYS A 347 -1.80 -36.05 -7.78
C LYS A 347 -1.62 -37.56 -7.71
N THR A 348 -0.39 -38.03 -7.83
CA THR A 348 0.01 -39.40 -7.45
C THR A 348 1.11 -39.32 -6.39
N ALA A 349 1.68 -40.44 -5.96
CA ALA A 349 2.80 -40.44 -5.02
C ALA A 349 4.10 -39.83 -5.58
N THR A 350 4.18 -39.56 -6.90
CA THR A 350 5.40 -39.02 -7.53
C THR A 350 5.13 -37.97 -8.60
N THR A 351 3.86 -37.68 -8.93
CA THR A 351 3.50 -36.76 -10.01
C THR A 351 2.38 -35.79 -9.64
N LEU A 352 2.45 -34.60 -10.24
CA LEU A 352 1.48 -33.51 -10.14
C LEU A 352 1.06 -33.15 -11.56
N THR A 353 -0.24 -33.21 -11.86
CA THR A 353 -0.79 -32.70 -13.11
C THR A 353 -1.34 -31.30 -12.88
N VAL A 354 -0.96 -30.34 -13.72
CA VAL A 354 -1.24 -28.91 -13.53
C VAL A 354 -2.00 -28.29 -14.70
N SER A 355 -2.84 -27.30 -14.40
CA SER A 355 -3.59 -26.49 -15.37
C SER A 355 -3.53 -25.01 -14.97
N PRO A 356 -3.24 -24.07 -15.88
CA PRO A 356 -2.89 -24.27 -17.30
C PRO A 356 -1.62 -25.10 -17.49
N ALA A 357 -1.41 -25.68 -18.68
CA ALA A 357 -0.19 -26.42 -18.97
C ALA A 357 1.02 -25.44 -19.02
N LEU A 358 2.17 -25.89 -18.55
CA LEU A 358 3.41 -25.12 -18.50
C LEU A 358 4.02 -24.93 -19.88
N ASN A 359 4.13 -26.03 -20.65
CA ASN A 359 4.69 -26.05 -22.02
C ASN A 359 6.08 -25.40 -22.15
N VAL A 360 6.97 -25.64 -21.19
CA VAL A 360 8.31 -25.03 -21.13
C VAL A 360 9.41 -26.06 -20.91
N LEU A 361 10.66 -25.69 -21.24
CA LEU A 361 11.81 -26.48 -20.86
C LEU A 361 12.05 -26.38 -19.35
N VAL A 362 12.47 -27.49 -18.73
CA VAL A 362 12.82 -27.49 -17.29
C VAL A 362 13.91 -26.45 -16.96
N SER A 363 14.81 -26.17 -17.91
CA SER A 363 15.86 -25.13 -17.75
C SER A 363 15.30 -23.73 -17.51
N ASP A 364 14.09 -23.46 -17.98
CA ASP A 364 13.46 -22.14 -17.91
C ASP A 364 12.66 -21.99 -16.61
N ILE A 365 12.40 -23.11 -15.91
CA ILE A 365 11.75 -23.14 -14.61
C ILE A 365 12.77 -22.78 -13.53
N GLN A 366 12.64 -21.57 -13.00
CA GLN A 366 13.52 -21.06 -11.95
C GLN A 366 13.07 -21.54 -10.56
N LYS A 367 11.75 -21.61 -10.32
CA LYS A 367 11.19 -21.96 -9.01
C LYS A 367 9.79 -22.53 -9.11
N VAL A 368 9.50 -23.51 -8.26
CA VAL A 368 8.15 -24.03 -8.02
C VAL A 368 7.90 -23.97 -6.52
N CYS A 369 6.79 -23.36 -6.13
CA CYS A 369 6.34 -23.33 -4.75
C CYS A 369 4.81 -23.43 -4.71
N TYR A 370 4.26 -23.75 -3.53
CA TYR A 370 2.82 -23.68 -3.34
C TYR A 370 2.32 -22.23 -3.47
N LEU A 371 1.11 -22.09 -3.97
CA LEU A 371 0.36 -20.85 -3.99
C LEU A 371 -0.70 -20.94 -2.88
N GLY A 372 -0.61 -20.02 -1.91
CA GLY A 372 -1.53 -19.97 -0.77
C GLY A 372 -2.52 -18.83 -0.92
N LEU A 373 -3.76 -19.06 -0.52
CA LEU A 373 -4.76 -18.01 -0.39
C LEU A 373 -4.57 -17.36 0.98
N HIS A 374 -4.08 -16.13 1.01
CA HIS A 374 -3.76 -15.41 2.23
C HIS A 374 -4.73 -14.25 2.46
N ARG A 375 -4.88 -13.83 3.71
CA ARG A 375 -5.43 -12.52 4.08
C ARG A 375 -4.53 -11.83 5.07
N PHE A 376 -4.70 -10.52 5.21
CA PHE A 376 -4.13 -9.83 6.38
C PHE A 376 -4.77 -10.35 7.66
N ASP A 377 -3.96 -10.44 8.71
CA ASP A 377 -4.40 -10.73 10.06
C ASP A 377 -4.43 -9.49 10.95
N ALA A 378 -4.38 -8.30 10.34
CA ALA A 378 -4.48 -7.02 11.00
C ALA A 378 -5.34 -6.05 10.18
N ASP A 379 -6.20 -5.30 10.87
CA ASP A 379 -6.91 -4.15 10.30
C ASP A 379 -6.10 -2.85 10.48
N GLN A 380 -5.05 -2.88 11.30
CA GLN A 380 -4.14 -1.76 11.51
C GLN A 380 -2.83 -2.05 10.80
N ILE A 381 -2.47 -1.18 9.85
CA ILE A 381 -1.26 -1.30 9.06
C ILE A 381 -0.44 -0.03 9.24
N GLU A 382 0.80 -0.18 9.70
CA GLU A 382 1.70 0.94 9.97
C GLU A 382 2.84 0.98 8.93
N PHE A 383 2.99 2.14 8.32
CA PHE A 383 4.13 2.53 7.51
C PHE A 383 5.16 3.23 8.39
N GLN A 384 6.39 2.76 8.34
CA GLN A 384 7.53 3.35 9.02
C GLN A 384 8.43 4.05 8.00
N PHE A 385 8.60 5.36 8.14
CA PHE A 385 9.42 6.15 7.23
C PHE A 385 10.88 6.15 7.72
N LEU A 386 11.77 5.53 6.93
CA LEU A 386 13.19 5.39 7.26
C LEU A 386 14.04 6.55 6.70
N GLY A 387 13.40 7.47 5.97
CA GLY A 387 14.07 8.57 5.27
C GLY A 387 14.51 8.19 3.85
N ALA A 388 14.99 9.19 3.09
CA ALA A 388 15.44 9.04 1.70
C ALA A 388 14.42 8.38 0.73
N GLY A 389 13.11 8.49 1.02
CA GLY A 389 12.05 7.86 0.22
C GLY A 389 11.83 6.38 0.54
N ILE A 390 12.54 5.82 1.53
CA ILE A 390 12.41 4.42 1.92
C ILE A 390 11.34 4.28 3.00
N THR A 391 10.40 3.37 2.77
CA THR A 391 9.33 3.03 3.71
C THR A 391 9.35 1.54 4.01
N GLN A 392 9.14 1.18 5.25
CA GLN A 392 9.01 -0.20 5.69
C GLN A 392 7.59 -0.45 6.20
N VAL A 393 7.03 -1.60 5.85
CA VAL A 393 5.73 -2.08 6.36
C VAL A 393 5.87 -3.54 6.73
N THR A 394 5.29 -3.92 7.88
CA THR A 394 5.16 -5.32 8.28
C THR A 394 3.71 -5.59 8.66
N VAL A 395 3.07 -6.55 7.98
CA VAL A 395 1.68 -6.96 8.27
C VAL A 395 1.64 -8.47 8.45
N PRO A 396 1.07 -9.02 9.52
CA PRO A 396 0.88 -10.47 9.60
C PRO A 396 -0.13 -10.92 8.55
N ILE A 397 0.15 -12.05 7.89
CA ILE A 397 -0.78 -12.70 6.97
C ILE A 397 -1.05 -14.13 7.40
N THR A 398 -2.28 -14.57 7.19
CA THR A 398 -2.77 -15.91 7.54
C THR A 398 -3.28 -16.58 6.28
N GLU A 399 -2.82 -17.80 6.02
CA GLU A 399 -3.34 -18.66 4.97
C GLU A 399 -4.74 -19.18 5.36
N LEU A 400 -5.68 -19.02 4.43
CA LEU A 400 -7.03 -19.56 4.51
C LEU A 400 -7.02 -20.99 3.98
N SER A 401 -7.94 -21.81 4.50
CA SER A 401 -8.16 -23.15 3.95
C SER A 401 -8.79 -23.01 2.56
N SER A 402 -7.96 -23.11 1.51
CA SER A 402 -8.40 -23.34 0.13
C SER A 402 -8.69 -24.82 -0.09
#